data_AF-A0A2W6EA66-F1
#
_entry.id   AF-A0A2W6EA66-F1
#
_cell.length_a   1.000
_cell.length_b   1.000
_cell.length_c   1.000
_cell.angle_alpha   90.00
_cell.angle_beta   90.00
_cell.angle_gamma   90.00
#
_symmetry.space_group_name_H-M   'P 1'
#
loop_
_entity.id
_entity.type
_entity.pdbx_description
1 polymer ?
#
loop_
_entity_poly.entity_id
_entity_poly.type
_entity_poly.pdbx_seq_one_letter_code
_entity_poly.pdbx_strand_id
1 'polypeptide(L)'
;MRERLLGPIDAVAALDDLRCRQINYDPSRAPLDGRPDGHWHVDSGDAAIGHEPPGPPLPGGVWESACLLVLRYEFTDPKMLRAVYRRDDELLGRDMLLEGRFFGLRFYLGVRVTRVIDENRGSGAGAQQVWGWSYQTLQGHLEQGRLNYEVIKNLASGQVVFRVSGYSRRAPVPDPVIRWGFRLFGRWTQQRFYRAIQARLHRLVQAAQRGEPPPVPTVRADGLAIAPSGTTPHPLERFARSSHHPGS
;
A
#
# COMPACT_ATOMS: atom_id res chain seq x y z
N MET A 1 27.35 11.40 -6.28
CA MET A 1 26.32 12.33 -5.75
C MET A 1 25.14 11.47 -5.30
N ARG A 2 24.91 11.30 -3.99
CA ARG A 2 23.89 10.37 -3.46
C ARG A 2 22.50 10.94 -3.73
N GLU A 3 21.71 10.30 -4.59
CA GLU A 3 20.32 10.68 -4.84
C GLU A 3 19.48 10.46 -3.57
N ARG A 4 19.14 11.56 -2.89
CA ARG A 4 18.24 11.54 -1.73
C ARG A 4 16.80 11.37 -2.22
N LEU A 5 16.40 10.12 -2.49
CA LEU A 5 15.02 9.79 -2.90
C LEU A 5 13.96 10.10 -1.82
N LEU A 6 14.38 10.29 -0.55
CA LEU A 6 13.53 10.48 0.63
C LEU A 6 13.80 11.80 1.37
N GLY A 7 14.25 12.85 0.66
CA GLY A 7 14.51 14.15 1.29
C GLY A 7 15.62 14.10 2.37
N PRO A 8 15.51 14.86 3.48
CA PRO A 8 16.55 14.93 4.51
C PRO A 8 16.49 13.82 5.57
N ILE A 9 15.55 12.88 5.50
CA ILE A 9 15.33 11.89 6.57
C ILE A 9 16.34 10.74 6.46
N ASP A 10 16.85 10.32 7.62
CA ASP A 10 17.51 9.03 7.76
C ASP A 10 16.47 7.91 7.77
N ALA A 11 16.20 7.38 6.58
CA ALA A 11 15.21 6.33 6.39
C ALA A 11 15.57 5.01 7.11
N VAL A 12 16.86 4.78 7.38
CA VAL A 12 17.31 3.60 8.12
C VAL A 12 16.87 3.74 9.58
N ALA A 13 17.24 4.86 10.22
CA ALA A 13 16.86 5.13 11.60
C ALA A 13 15.33 5.20 11.78
N ALA A 14 14.63 5.84 10.84
CA ALA A 14 13.17 5.94 10.85
C ALA A 14 12.49 4.56 10.78
N LEU A 15 13.03 3.63 9.97
CA LEU A 15 12.49 2.29 9.83
C LEU A 15 12.83 1.41 11.05
N ASP A 16 14.04 1.54 11.59
CA ASP A 16 14.47 0.80 12.79
C ASP A 16 13.63 1.20 14.01
N ASP A 17 13.26 2.48 14.13
CA ASP A 17 12.35 2.98 15.18
C ASP A 17 10.94 2.35 15.11
N LEU A 18 10.44 2.01 13.90
CA LEU A 18 9.13 1.37 13.76
C LEU A 18 9.05 0.02 14.46
N ARG A 19 10.16 -0.70 14.63
CA ARG A 19 10.21 -2.00 15.30
C ARG A 19 9.66 -1.93 16.72
N CYS A 20 9.95 -0.83 17.40
CA CYS A 20 9.51 -0.59 18.78
C CYS A 20 8.10 0.00 18.87
N ARG A 21 7.49 0.40 17.74
CA ARG A 21 6.16 0.99 17.72
C ARG A 21 5.07 -0.07 17.67
N GLN A 22 4.00 0.22 18.38
CA GLN A 22 2.79 -0.62 18.38
C GLN A 22 1.79 -0.12 17.34
N ILE A 23 0.81 -0.98 17.02
CA ILE A 23 -0.41 -0.57 16.31
C ILE A 23 -1.07 0.54 17.12
N ASN A 24 -1.45 1.64 16.46
CA ASN A 24 -1.89 2.86 17.15
C ASN A 24 -3.38 2.88 17.54
N TYR A 25 -4.05 1.73 17.49
CA TYR A 25 -5.44 1.54 17.92
C TYR A 25 -5.65 0.10 18.37
N ASP A 26 -6.72 -0.13 19.13
CA ASP A 26 -7.18 -1.46 19.52
C ASP A 26 -7.94 -2.12 18.35
N PRO A 27 -7.42 -3.18 17.71
CA PRO A 27 -8.07 -3.82 16.58
C PRO A 27 -9.42 -4.46 16.92
N SER A 28 -9.66 -4.81 18.19
CA SER A 28 -10.94 -5.36 18.64
C SER A 28 -12.08 -4.34 18.63
N ARG A 29 -11.73 -3.04 18.62
CA ARG A 29 -12.66 -1.91 18.54
C ARG A 29 -12.79 -1.33 17.13
N ALA A 30 -12.15 -1.96 16.15
CA ALA A 30 -12.29 -1.60 14.76
C ALA A 30 -13.47 -2.34 14.12
N PRO A 31 -14.08 -1.79 13.05
CA PRO A 31 -15.16 -2.45 12.33
C PRO A 31 -14.80 -3.89 11.93
N LEU A 32 -15.66 -4.83 12.31
CA LEU A 32 -15.70 -6.15 11.71
C LEU A 32 -16.37 -5.98 10.33
N ASP A 33 -15.58 -6.11 9.27
CA ASP A 33 -16.03 -6.25 7.89
C ASP A 33 -17.11 -5.26 7.45
N GLY A 34 -16.74 -3.98 7.41
CA GLY A 34 -17.40 -3.03 6.53
C GLY A 34 -18.53 -2.20 7.14
N ARG A 35 -18.90 -2.43 8.40
CA ARG A 35 -19.96 -1.65 9.07
C ARG A 35 -19.37 -0.38 9.71
N PRO A 36 -19.78 0.82 9.28
CA PRO A 36 -19.29 2.05 9.90
C PRO A 36 -19.83 2.14 11.33
N ASP A 37 -18.93 2.06 12.31
CA ASP A 37 -19.22 2.44 13.69
C ASP A 37 -18.69 3.86 13.92
N GLY A 38 -19.63 4.82 14.05
CA GLY A 38 -19.51 6.22 14.49
C GLY A 38 -18.43 7.10 13.85
N HIS A 39 -17.17 6.71 14.00
CA HIS A 39 -15.97 7.49 13.72
C HIS A 39 -15.03 6.83 12.70
N TRP A 40 -15.32 5.60 12.29
CA TRP A 40 -14.54 4.86 11.31
C TRP A 40 -15.08 5.07 9.89
N HIS A 41 -14.18 5.39 8.97
CA HIS A 41 -14.42 5.31 7.55
C HIS A 41 -14.10 3.90 7.08
N VAL A 42 -14.94 3.37 6.20
CA VAL A 42 -14.76 2.06 5.56
C VAL A 42 -14.90 2.29 4.07
N ASP A 43 -13.91 1.83 3.31
CA ASP A 43 -13.90 1.98 1.86
C ASP A 43 -13.41 0.68 1.19
N SER A 44 -14.01 0.36 0.05
CA SER A 44 -13.60 -0.74 -0.83
C SER A 44 -13.65 -0.29 -2.28
N GLY A 45 -12.75 -0.81 -3.09
CA GLY A 45 -12.70 -0.56 -4.52
C GLY A 45 -12.13 -1.76 -5.27
N ASP A 46 -12.81 -2.14 -6.34
CA ASP A 46 -12.45 -3.28 -7.17
C ASP A 46 -12.19 -2.83 -8.61
N ALA A 47 -11.22 -3.46 -9.27
CA ALA A 47 -10.99 -3.30 -10.70
C ALA A 47 -10.60 -4.63 -11.32
N ALA A 48 -11.24 -4.99 -12.45
CA ALA A 48 -10.76 -6.09 -13.27
C ALA A 48 -9.39 -5.72 -13.85
N ILE A 49 -8.41 -6.61 -13.67
CA ILE A 49 -7.02 -6.39 -14.12
C ILE A 49 -6.63 -7.30 -15.27
N GLY A 50 -7.44 -8.32 -15.56
CA GLY A 50 -7.28 -9.20 -16.70
C GLY A 50 -8.17 -10.43 -16.59
N HIS A 51 -7.87 -11.41 -17.44
CA HIS A 51 -8.61 -12.64 -17.56
C HIS A 51 -7.65 -13.79 -17.89
N GLU A 52 -7.94 -14.96 -17.37
CA GLU A 52 -7.29 -16.23 -17.67
C GLU A 52 -8.35 -17.26 -18.06
N PRO A 53 -7.99 -18.42 -18.62
CA PRO A 53 -8.94 -19.53 -18.75
C PRO A 53 -9.54 -19.92 -17.38
N PRO A 54 -10.78 -20.42 -17.36
CA PRO A 54 -11.37 -21.07 -16.18
C PRO A 54 -10.45 -22.15 -15.61
N GLY A 55 -10.49 -22.32 -14.29
CA GLY A 55 -9.63 -23.22 -13.53
C GLY A 55 -8.56 -22.51 -12.71
N PRO A 56 -7.57 -23.26 -12.19
CA PRO A 56 -6.47 -22.72 -11.37
C PRO A 56 -5.69 -21.59 -12.08
N PRO A 57 -5.01 -20.70 -11.33
CA PRO A 57 -4.13 -19.69 -11.92
C PRO A 57 -3.10 -20.28 -12.90
N LEU A 58 -2.86 -19.58 -14.00
CA LEU A 58 -1.81 -19.98 -14.94
C LEU A 58 -0.42 -19.56 -14.41
N PRO A 59 0.61 -20.41 -14.56
CA PRO A 59 1.99 -20.00 -14.32
C PRO A 59 2.38 -18.81 -15.21
N GLY A 60 2.90 -17.73 -14.60
CA GLY A 60 3.19 -16.47 -15.29
C GLY A 60 1.96 -15.70 -15.77
N GLY A 61 0.76 -16.14 -15.38
CA GLY A 61 -0.51 -15.55 -15.76
C GLY A 61 -0.74 -14.16 -15.16
N VAL A 62 -1.92 -13.61 -15.46
CA VAL A 62 -2.41 -12.33 -14.93
C VAL A 62 -2.42 -12.34 -13.41
N TRP A 63 -2.90 -13.43 -12.79
CA TRP A 63 -3.02 -13.56 -11.34
C TRP A 63 -1.65 -13.60 -10.66
N GLU A 64 -0.73 -14.45 -11.10
CA GLU A 64 0.62 -14.53 -10.51
C GLU A 64 1.41 -13.23 -10.71
N SER A 65 1.32 -12.62 -11.90
CA SER A 65 1.95 -11.33 -12.19
C SER A 65 1.43 -10.24 -11.27
N ALA A 66 0.12 -10.19 -11.05
CA ALA A 66 -0.50 -9.23 -10.14
C ALA A 66 -0.08 -9.47 -8.69
N CYS A 67 -0.05 -10.73 -8.23
CA CYS A 67 0.44 -11.09 -6.89
C CYS A 67 1.87 -10.60 -6.67
N LEU A 68 2.76 -10.82 -7.65
CA LEU A 68 4.14 -10.37 -7.58
C LEU A 68 4.27 -8.84 -7.48
N LEU A 69 3.47 -8.10 -8.25
CA LEU A 69 3.45 -6.64 -8.22
C LEU A 69 2.90 -6.09 -6.91
N VAL A 70 1.87 -6.75 -6.35
CA VAL A 70 1.27 -6.41 -5.05
C VAL A 70 2.22 -6.73 -3.90
N LEU A 71 2.91 -7.88 -3.93
CA LEU A 71 3.96 -8.27 -2.99
C LEU A 71 5.09 -7.23 -2.91
N ARG A 72 5.50 -6.72 -4.07
CA ARG A 72 6.58 -5.75 -4.20
C ARG A 72 6.16 -4.30 -3.95
N TYR A 73 4.87 -4.05 -3.75
CA TYR A 73 4.27 -2.72 -3.61
C TYR A 73 4.45 -1.80 -4.85
N GLU A 74 4.69 -2.39 -6.02
CA GLU A 74 4.97 -1.68 -7.30
C GLU A 74 3.72 -1.06 -7.93
N PHE A 75 2.54 -1.47 -7.46
CA PHE A 75 1.25 -1.00 -7.93
C PHE A 75 0.89 0.42 -7.46
N THR A 76 1.65 1.02 -6.54
CA THR A 76 1.40 2.36 -6.03
C THR A 76 1.84 3.45 -7.01
N ASP A 77 1.15 4.61 -7.03
CA ASP A 77 1.59 5.74 -7.86
C ASP A 77 2.76 6.47 -7.18
N PRO A 78 3.97 6.48 -7.79
CA PRO A 78 5.14 7.13 -7.22
C PRO A 78 5.00 8.63 -6.93
N LYS A 79 4.05 9.29 -7.60
CA LYS A 79 3.75 10.71 -7.38
C LYS A 79 2.95 10.93 -6.09
N MET A 80 2.28 9.89 -5.60
CA MET A 80 1.39 9.93 -4.43
C MET A 80 2.00 9.25 -3.21
N LEU A 81 2.58 8.05 -3.39
CA LEU A 81 3.04 7.20 -2.30
C LEU A 81 4.31 6.45 -2.71
N ARG A 82 5.27 6.41 -1.80
CA ARG A 82 6.40 5.48 -1.87
C ARG A 82 6.48 4.69 -0.57
N ALA A 83 6.92 3.45 -0.65
CA ALA A 83 7.23 2.63 0.50
C ALA A 83 8.73 2.37 0.59
N VAL A 84 9.22 2.36 1.81
CA VAL A 84 10.58 1.96 2.17
C VAL A 84 10.49 0.84 3.19
N TYR A 85 11.19 -0.25 2.95
CA TYR A 85 11.21 -1.42 3.84
C TYR A 85 12.54 -2.16 3.72
N ARG A 86 12.87 -3.02 4.69
CA ARG A 86 14.05 -3.91 4.59
C ARG A 86 13.74 -4.99 3.56
N ARG A 87 14.64 -5.20 2.59
CA ARG A 87 14.47 -6.19 1.53
C ARG A 87 14.26 -7.61 2.08
N ASP A 88 15.02 -7.94 3.13
CA ASP A 88 15.14 -9.31 3.63
C ASP A 88 14.11 -9.65 4.72
N ASP A 89 13.28 -8.67 5.13
CA ASP A 89 12.19 -8.93 6.07
C ASP A 89 11.12 -9.80 5.39
N GLU A 90 10.65 -10.83 6.09
CA GLU A 90 9.46 -11.58 5.69
C GLU A 90 8.27 -10.65 5.48
N LEU A 91 7.30 -11.04 4.64
CA LEU A 91 6.15 -10.17 4.38
C LEU A 91 5.33 -9.95 5.65
N LEU A 92 5.00 -11.00 6.40
CA LEU A 92 4.28 -10.88 7.65
C LEU A 92 5.17 -10.24 8.72
N GLY A 93 4.68 -9.21 9.40
CA GLY A 93 5.45 -8.47 10.41
C GLY A 93 6.36 -7.39 9.85
N ARG A 94 6.51 -7.28 8.52
CA ARG A 94 7.34 -6.25 7.88
C ARG A 94 6.91 -4.85 8.29
N ASP A 95 7.87 -4.06 8.75
CA ASP A 95 7.69 -2.62 8.92
C ASP A 95 7.95 -1.90 7.60
N MET A 96 7.09 -0.93 7.30
CA MET A 96 7.19 -0.10 6.10
C MET A 96 7.03 1.37 6.50
N LEU A 97 7.96 2.20 6.01
CA LEU A 97 7.84 3.64 6.07
C LEU A 97 7.21 4.14 4.76
N LEU A 98 6.01 4.68 4.85
CA LEU A 98 5.29 5.24 3.70
C LEU A 98 5.57 6.74 3.59
N GLU A 99 6.13 7.18 2.45
CA GLU A 99 6.23 8.59 2.08
C GLU A 99 4.97 9.00 1.31
N GLY A 100 4.04 9.66 2.00
CA GLY A 100 2.90 10.32 1.39
C GLY A 100 3.30 11.68 0.81
N ARG A 101 2.98 11.93 -0.46
CA ARG A 101 3.41 13.12 -1.22
C ARG A 101 2.21 13.95 -1.66
N PHE A 102 2.12 15.20 -1.21
CA PHE A 102 0.96 16.06 -1.49
C PHE A 102 1.31 17.56 -1.50
N PHE A 103 1.02 18.27 -2.60
CA PHE A 103 1.24 19.72 -2.77
C PHE A 103 2.55 20.27 -2.16
N GLY A 104 3.67 19.56 -2.35
CA GLY A 104 4.99 19.96 -1.82
C GLY A 104 5.27 19.56 -0.37
N LEU A 105 4.31 18.94 0.33
CA LEU A 105 4.49 18.33 1.64
C LEU A 105 4.81 16.84 1.53
N ARG A 106 5.59 16.35 2.50
CA ARG A 106 5.95 14.95 2.67
C ARG A 106 5.65 14.49 4.07
N PHE A 107 4.90 13.39 4.16
CA PHE A 107 4.55 12.75 5.42
C PHE A 107 5.17 11.36 5.44
N TYR A 108 5.92 11.06 6.48
CA TYR A 108 6.54 9.75 6.68
C TYR A 108 5.75 9.01 7.75
N LEU A 109 5.13 7.92 7.33
CA LEU A 109 4.05 7.25 8.04
C LEU A 109 4.38 5.77 8.20
N GLY A 110 4.56 5.33 9.45
CA GLY A 110 4.92 3.95 9.76
C GLY A 110 3.71 3.02 9.72
N VAL A 111 3.85 1.89 9.03
CA VAL A 111 2.85 0.80 8.99
C VAL A 111 3.54 -0.54 9.18
N ARG A 112 2.79 -1.55 9.64
CA ARG A 112 3.26 -2.94 9.76
C ARG A 112 2.32 -3.88 9.04
N VAL A 113 2.88 -4.84 8.29
CA VAL A 113 2.10 -5.92 7.70
C VAL A 113 1.62 -6.87 8.80
N THR A 114 0.31 -7.08 8.91
CA THR A 114 -0.29 -7.87 10.00
C THR A 114 -1.09 -9.07 9.52
N ARG A 115 -1.31 -9.21 8.21
CA ARG A 115 -1.97 -10.39 7.64
C ARG A 115 -1.40 -10.68 6.25
N VAL A 116 -1.23 -11.97 5.95
CA VAL A 116 -1.04 -12.51 4.60
C VAL A 116 -2.23 -13.42 4.32
N ILE A 117 -2.71 -13.40 3.08
CA ILE A 117 -3.87 -14.15 2.59
C ILE A 117 -3.36 -15.04 1.47
N ASP A 118 -3.61 -16.33 1.57
CA ASP A 118 -3.45 -17.30 0.49
C ASP A 118 -4.48 -18.41 0.68
N GLU A 119 -5.64 -18.24 0.05
CA GLU A 119 -6.86 -18.99 0.39
C GLU A 119 -7.69 -19.30 -0.85
N ASN A 120 -8.35 -20.46 -0.84
CA ASN A 120 -9.48 -20.76 -1.72
C ASN A 120 -10.79 -20.38 -1.02
N ARG A 121 -11.63 -19.57 -1.68
CA ARG A 121 -12.92 -19.10 -1.14
C ARG A 121 -14.08 -19.57 -2.02
N GLY A 122 -15.22 -19.85 -1.39
CA GLY A 122 -16.47 -20.22 -2.10
C GLY A 122 -16.45 -21.62 -2.71
N SER A 123 -17.46 -21.91 -3.54
CA SER A 123 -17.62 -23.18 -4.26
C SER A 123 -18.38 -22.99 -5.58
N GLY A 124 -18.28 -23.96 -6.49
CA GLY A 124 -18.94 -23.92 -7.79
C GLY A 124 -18.59 -22.66 -8.60
N ALA A 125 -19.60 -21.95 -9.12
CA ALA A 125 -19.41 -20.70 -9.87
C ALA A 125 -18.82 -19.55 -9.03
N GLY A 126 -18.89 -19.66 -7.70
CA GLY A 126 -18.32 -18.69 -6.76
C GLY A 126 -16.92 -19.05 -6.26
N ALA A 127 -16.32 -20.15 -6.75
CA ALA A 127 -14.98 -20.55 -6.33
C ALA A 127 -13.93 -19.52 -6.76
N GLN A 128 -13.05 -19.13 -5.84
CA GLN A 128 -12.04 -18.09 -6.03
C GLN A 128 -10.69 -18.52 -5.43
N GLN A 129 -9.60 -18.24 -6.15
CA GLN A 129 -8.25 -18.21 -5.57
C GLN A 129 -7.93 -16.77 -5.17
N VAL A 130 -7.55 -16.57 -3.91
CA VAL A 130 -7.25 -15.25 -3.35
C VAL A 130 -5.86 -15.24 -2.75
N TRP A 131 -5.07 -14.25 -3.16
CA TRP A 131 -3.81 -13.91 -2.51
C TRP A 131 -3.77 -12.44 -2.17
N GLY A 132 -3.15 -12.08 -1.06
CA GLY A 132 -3.09 -10.68 -0.63
C GLY A 132 -2.41 -10.49 0.71
N TRP A 133 -2.45 -9.25 1.19
CA TRP A 133 -1.95 -8.92 2.51
C TRP A 133 -2.52 -7.60 3.01
N SER A 134 -2.37 -7.37 4.30
CA SER A 134 -2.86 -6.19 4.98
C SER A 134 -1.78 -5.55 5.82
N TYR A 135 -1.77 -4.21 5.90
CA TYR A 135 -1.00 -3.50 6.91
C TYR A 135 -1.90 -2.69 7.83
N GLN A 136 -1.40 -2.43 9.04
CA GLN A 136 -2.00 -1.54 10.03
C GLN A 136 -1.07 -0.38 10.36
N THR A 137 -1.65 0.75 10.72
CA THR A 137 -0.91 1.96 11.06
C THR A 137 -0.26 1.87 12.45
N LEU A 138 0.95 2.41 12.58
CA LEU A 138 1.72 2.40 13.82
C LEU A 138 1.65 3.75 14.56
N GLN A 139 2.12 3.78 15.81
CA GLN A 139 2.21 5.01 16.62
C GLN A 139 2.93 6.13 15.86
N GLY A 140 2.43 7.37 15.95
CA GLY A 140 2.94 8.52 15.19
C GLY A 140 2.38 8.66 13.77
N HIS A 141 1.54 7.73 13.31
CA HIS A 141 0.75 7.90 12.07
C HIS A 141 -0.42 8.88 12.28
N LEU A 142 -0.81 9.59 11.22
CA LEU A 142 -1.95 10.54 11.20
C LEU A 142 -3.33 9.87 11.27
N GLU A 143 -3.35 8.56 11.11
CA GLU A 143 -4.54 7.75 10.97
C GLU A 143 -4.37 6.48 11.79
N GLN A 144 -5.50 5.99 12.27
CA GLN A 144 -5.66 4.67 12.83
C GLN A 144 -6.41 3.87 11.79
N GLY A 145 -5.87 2.74 11.33
CA GLY A 145 -6.54 1.97 10.31
C GLY A 145 -5.77 0.78 9.76
N ARG A 146 -6.44 0.11 8.83
CA ARG A 146 -5.95 -1.04 8.08
C ARG A 146 -6.29 -0.88 6.60
N LEU A 147 -5.35 -1.22 5.73
CA LEU A 147 -5.62 -1.45 4.31
C LEU A 147 -5.29 -2.89 3.95
N ASN A 148 -6.14 -3.47 3.10
CA ASN A 148 -6.02 -4.81 2.52
C ASN A 148 -5.87 -4.67 1.01
N TYR A 149 -4.97 -5.45 0.44
CA TYR A 149 -4.79 -5.59 -1.00
C TYR A 149 -4.94 -7.06 -1.38
N GLU A 150 -5.90 -7.37 -2.23
CA GLU A 150 -6.21 -8.73 -2.66
C GLU A 150 -6.20 -8.83 -4.19
N VAL A 151 -5.60 -9.90 -4.70
CA VAL A 151 -5.71 -10.35 -6.09
C VAL A 151 -6.57 -11.60 -6.09
N ILE A 152 -7.71 -11.51 -6.76
CA ILE A 152 -8.77 -12.51 -6.72
C ILE A 152 -8.96 -13.05 -8.13
N LYS A 153 -8.79 -14.36 -8.33
CA LYS A 153 -9.21 -15.05 -9.56
C LYS A 153 -10.52 -15.78 -9.30
N ASN A 154 -11.56 -15.51 -10.08
CA ASN A 154 -12.74 -16.37 -10.14
C ASN A 154 -12.40 -17.61 -10.98
N LEU A 155 -12.52 -18.80 -10.40
CA LEU A 155 -12.10 -20.05 -11.04
C LEU A 155 -13.09 -20.55 -12.09
N ALA A 156 -14.35 -20.13 -12.05
CA ALA A 156 -15.34 -20.52 -13.04
C ALA A 156 -15.33 -19.62 -14.27
N SER A 157 -15.19 -18.30 -14.08
CA SER A 157 -15.15 -17.35 -15.18
C SER A 157 -13.74 -17.08 -15.68
N GLY A 158 -12.71 -17.24 -14.86
CA GLY A 158 -11.33 -16.87 -15.19
C GLY A 158 -11.00 -15.37 -14.99
N GLN A 159 -11.97 -14.56 -14.55
CA GLN A 159 -11.76 -13.14 -14.29
C GLN A 159 -10.79 -12.91 -13.12
N VAL A 160 -9.83 -12.00 -13.31
CA VAL A 160 -8.91 -11.57 -12.24
C VAL A 160 -9.20 -10.13 -11.84
N VAL A 161 -9.40 -9.91 -10.54
CA VAL A 161 -9.76 -8.62 -9.94
C VAL A 161 -8.71 -8.24 -8.90
N PHE A 162 -8.36 -6.96 -8.90
CA PHE A 162 -7.65 -6.34 -7.78
C PHE A 162 -8.65 -5.60 -6.88
N ARG A 163 -8.65 -5.97 -5.60
CA ARG A 163 -9.48 -5.36 -4.57
C ARG A 163 -8.59 -4.65 -3.56
N VAL A 164 -8.91 -3.39 -3.31
CA VAL A 164 -8.40 -2.64 -2.17
C VAL A 164 -9.56 -2.40 -1.22
N SER A 165 -9.39 -2.75 0.04
CA SER A 165 -10.39 -2.48 1.07
C SER A 165 -9.71 -2.01 2.34
N GLY A 166 -10.41 -1.26 3.18
CA GLY A 166 -9.83 -0.82 4.43
C GLY A 166 -10.80 -0.06 5.29
N TYR A 167 -10.32 0.20 6.50
CA TYR A 167 -10.97 1.12 7.41
C TYR A 167 -9.95 2.07 7.99
N SER A 168 -10.34 3.31 8.23
CA SER A 168 -9.49 4.32 8.84
C SER A 168 -10.29 5.33 9.63
N ARG A 169 -9.66 5.93 10.63
CA ARG A 169 -10.11 7.13 11.29
C ARG A 169 -8.92 8.02 11.58
N ARG A 170 -9.16 9.29 11.87
CA ARG A 170 -8.09 10.20 12.29
C ARG A 170 -7.50 9.74 13.62
N ALA A 171 -6.17 9.76 13.71
CA ALA A 171 -5.51 9.66 15.01
C ALA A 171 -5.77 10.93 15.83
N PRO A 172 -5.70 10.87 17.17
CA PRO A 172 -5.62 12.07 18.00
C PRO A 172 -4.30 12.80 17.71
N VAL A 173 -4.31 13.78 16.81
CA VAL A 173 -3.13 14.57 16.46
C VAL A 173 -3.08 15.85 17.30
N PRO A 174 -1.99 16.13 18.05
CA PRO A 174 -1.87 17.32 18.89
C PRO A 174 -1.77 18.63 18.09
N ASP A 175 -1.04 18.62 16.96
CA ASP A 175 -0.72 19.83 16.19
C ASP A 175 -1.91 20.30 15.31
N PRO A 176 -2.44 21.53 15.53
CA PRO A 176 -3.50 22.10 14.71
C PRO A 176 -3.15 22.27 13.22
N VAL A 177 -1.91 22.60 12.88
CA VAL A 177 -1.44 22.84 11.49
C VAL A 177 -1.44 21.53 10.70
N ILE A 178 -0.95 20.45 11.32
CA ILE A 178 -0.99 19.11 10.75
C ILE A 178 -2.44 18.63 10.61
N ARG A 179 -3.29 18.92 11.62
CA ARG A 179 -4.73 18.63 11.59
C ARG A 179 -5.47 19.35 10.46
N TRP A 180 -5.08 20.58 10.12
CA TRP A 180 -5.62 21.33 8.97
C TRP A 180 -5.11 20.80 7.64
N GLY A 181 -3.82 20.49 7.54
CA GLY A 181 -3.25 19.79 6.37
C GLY A 181 -4.03 18.51 6.07
N PHE A 182 -4.33 17.70 7.10
CA PHE A 182 -5.09 16.46 7.01
C PHE A 182 -6.58 16.61 6.70
N ARG A 183 -7.18 17.78 6.93
CA ARG A 183 -8.55 18.07 6.46
C ARG A 183 -8.64 18.12 4.93
N LEU A 184 -7.55 18.48 4.24
CA LEU A 184 -7.46 18.39 2.77
C LEU A 184 -7.17 16.96 2.26
N PHE A 185 -6.73 16.03 3.11
CA PHE A 185 -6.56 14.60 2.79
C PHE A 185 -7.88 13.82 2.76
N GLY A 186 -9.00 14.50 2.47
CA GLY A 186 -10.34 13.91 2.55
C GLY A 186 -10.61 12.76 1.57
N ARG A 187 -11.85 12.27 1.58
CA ARG A 187 -12.38 11.18 0.72
C ARG A 187 -11.96 11.24 -0.75
N TRP A 188 -11.83 12.44 -1.31
CA TRP A 188 -11.41 12.62 -2.71
C TRP A 188 -10.00 12.09 -2.98
N THR A 189 -9.07 12.33 -2.05
CA THR A 189 -7.68 11.85 -2.13
C THR A 189 -7.60 10.33 -2.02
N GLN A 190 -8.45 9.73 -1.18
CA GLN A 190 -8.53 8.28 -1.02
C GLN A 190 -9.13 7.58 -2.25
N GLN A 191 -10.23 8.11 -2.81
CA GLN A 191 -10.79 7.59 -4.07
C GLN A 191 -9.81 7.75 -5.24
N ARG A 192 -9.11 8.88 -5.30
CA ARG A 192 -8.05 9.11 -6.29
C ARG A 192 -6.92 8.11 -6.12
N PHE A 193 -6.51 7.82 -4.88
CA PHE A 193 -5.50 6.80 -4.59
C PHE A 193 -5.95 5.43 -5.08
N TYR A 194 -7.17 4.98 -4.75
CA TYR A 194 -7.68 3.67 -5.17
C TYR A 194 -7.70 3.55 -6.69
N ARG A 195 -8.23 4.55 -7.40
CA ARG A 195 -8.23 4.58 -8.87
C ARG A 195 -6.82 4.56 -9.45
N ALA A 196 -5.89 5.32 -8.84
CA ALA A 196 -4.51 5.39 -9.32
C ALA A 196 -3.78 4.04 -9.17
N ILE A 197 -3.93 3.38 -8.03
CA ILE A 197 -3.30 2.08 -7.79
C ILE A 197 -3.91 0.97 -8.65
N GLN A 198 -5.23 0.98 -8.86
CA GLN A 198 -5.93 0.05 -9.75
C GLN A 198 -5.48 0.23 -11.20
N ALA A 199 -5.48 1.49 -11.69
CA ALA A 199 -5.06 1.79 -13.06
C ALA A 199 -3.58 1.50 -13.30
N ARG A 200 -2.71 1.68 -12.29
CA ARG A 200 -1.30 1.32 -12.41
C ARG A 200 -1.11 -0.20 -12.41
N LEU A 201 -1.73 -0.94 -11.51
CA LEU A 201 -1.63 -2.40 -11.49
C LEU A 201 -2.11 -3.00 -12.82
N HIS A 202 -3.27 -2.56 -13.31
CA HIS A 202 -3.78 -2.99 -14.62
C HIS A 202 -2.72 -2.77 -15.72
N ARG A 203 -2.14 -1.56 -15.82
CA ARG A 203 -1.09 -1.29 -16.84
C ARG A 203 0.14 -2.18 -16.70
N LEU A 204 0.61 -2.42 -15.48
CA LEU A 204 1.79 -3.25 -15.22
C LEU A 204 1.53 -4.72 -15.54
N VAL A 205 0.35 -5.23 -15.22
CA VAL A 205 -0.07 -6.59 -15.58
C VAL A 205 -0.18 -6.74 -17.09
N GLN A 206 -0.82 -5.78 -17.78
CA GLN A 206 -0.90 -5.80 -19.24
C GLN A 206 0.49 -5.71 -19.91
N ALA A 207 1.44 -4.98 -19.32
CA ALA A 207 2.82 -4.97 -19.77
C ALA A 207 3.51 -6.33 -19.58
N ALA A 208 3.35 -6.96 -18.41
CA ALA A 208 3.86 -8.31 -18.16
C ALA A 208 3.30 -9.34 -19.14
N GLN A 209 2.01 -9.25 -19.48
CA GLN A 209 1.38 -10.11 -20.48
C GLN A 209 1.91 -9.90 -21.91
N ARG A 210 2.53 -8.75 -22.21
CA ARG A 210 3.26 -8.52 -23.47
C ARG A 210 4.72 -8.99 -23.41
N GLY A 211 5.15 -9.62 -22.31
CA GLY A 211 6.53 -10.07 -22.11
C GLY A 211 7.47 -9.01 -21.54
N GLU A 212 6.96 -7.85 -21.13
CA GLU A 212 7.79 -6.86 -20.44
C GLU A 212 8.11 -7.36 -19.02
N PRO A 213 9.37 -7.31 -18.55
CA PRO A 213 9.70 -7.78 -17.21
C PRO A 213 8.98 -6.90 -16.16
N PRO A 214 8.36 -7.49 -15.12
CA PRO A 214 7.68 -6.72 -14.10
C PRO A 214 8.70 -5.87 -13.34
N PRO A 215 8.36 -4.62 -12.96
CA PRO A 215 9.24 -3.78 -12.17
C PRO A 215 9.66 -4.46 -10.86
N VAL A 216 10.86 -4.09 -10.41
CA VAL A 216 11.47 -4.60 -9.18
C VAL A 216 11.85 -3.39 -8.32
N PRO A 217 11.53 -3.39 -7.02
CA PRO A 217 11.89 -2.31 -6.10
C PRO A 217 13.38 -1.99 -6.17
N THR A 218 13.71 -0.70 -6.13
CA THR A 218 15.10 -0.26 -6.10
C THR A 218 15.71 -0.62 -4.74
N VAL A 219 16.76 -1.43 -4.74
CA VAL A 219 17.46 -1.82 -3.51
C VAL A 219 18.70 -0.95 -3.34
N ARG A 220 18.80 -0.31 -2.19
CA ARG A 220 19.96 0.49 -1.77
C ARG A 220 21.04 -0.40 -1.15
N ALA A 221 22.27 0.11 -1.12
CA ALA A 221 23.43 -0.57 -0.52
C ALA A 221 23.27 -0.86 0.99
N ASP A 222 22.37 -0.15 1.68
CA ASP A 222 22.03 -0.34 3.09
C ASP A 222 20.89 -1.36 3.31
N GLY A 223 20.51 -2.11 2.27
CA GLY A 223 19.50 -3.17 2.34
C GLY A 223 18.05 -2.68 2.30
N LEU A 224 17.82 -1.38 2.12
CA LEU A 224 16.47 -0.83 1.97
C LEU A 224 15.95 -1.00 0.54
N ALA A 225 14.75 -1.55 0.41
CA ALA A 225 13.97 -1.56 -0.82
C ALA A 225 13.07 -0.31 -0.88
N ILE A 226 13.02 0.32 -2.05
CA ILE A 226 12.16 1.47 -2.35
C ILE A 226 11.21 1.06 -3.47
N ALA A 227 9.90 1.12 -3.17
CA ALA A 227 8.84 0.85 -4.11
C ALA A 227 7.91 2.08 -4.23
N PRO A 228 7.33 2.36 -5.40
CA PRO A 228 7.58 1.67 -6.65
C PRO A 228 8.90 2.14 -7.30
N SER A 229 9.47 1.28 -8.14
CA SER A 229 10.65 1.56 -8.94
C SER A 229 10.39 2.57 -10.07
N GLY A 230 11.47 3.04 -10.72
CA GLY A 230 11.40 3.99 -11.83
C GLY A 230 11.07 5.43 -11.41
N THR A 231 11.32 5.76 -10.14
CA THR A 231 11.08 7.09 -9.57
C THR A 231 12.25 8.03 -9.79
N THR A 232 12.09 9.01 -10.67
CA THR A 232 13.04 10.13 -10.77
C THR A 232 12.73 11.21 -9.73
N PRO A 233 13.71 11.72 -8.97
CA PRO A 233 13.51 12.87 -8.10
C PRO A 233 13.11 14.09 -8.94
N HIS A 234 11.99 14.73 -8.62
CA HIS A 234 11.63 16.00 -9.27
C HIS A 234 12.50 17.14 -8.70
N PRO A 235 13.05 18.08 -9.49
CA PRO A 235 13.96 19.13 -9.00
C PRO A 235 13.41 20.01 -7.86
N LEU A 236 12.08 20.19 -7.81
CA LEU A 236 11.40 20.94 -6.74
C LEU A 236 11.30 20.16 -5.42
N GLU A 237 11.64 18.86 -5.40
CA GLU A 237 11.63 18.01 -4.21
C GLU A 237 12.54 18.53 -3.09
N ARG A 238 13.61 19.25 -3.43
CA ARG A 238 14.52 19.87 -2.46
C ARG A 238 13.86 20.95 -1.58
N PHE A 239 12.73 21.51 -2.03
CA PHE A 239 11.97 22.52 -1.29
C PHE A 239 10.82 21.90 -0.48
N ALA A 240 10.63 20.58 -0.56
CA ALA A 240 9.54 19.92 0.13
C ALA A 240 9.75 19.93 1.64
N ARG A 241 8.72 20.36 2.39
CA ARG A 241 8.73 20.27 3.85
C ARG A 241 8.37 18.84 4.26
N SER A 242 9.20 18.27 5.13
CA SER A 242 9.05 16.89 5.62
C SER A 242 8.60 16.91 7.07
N SER A 243 7.63 16.06 7.42
CA SER A 243 7.24 15.81 8.81
C SER A 243 7.36 14.32 9.13
N HIS A 244 8.01 14.02 10.25
CA HIS A 244 8.30 12.68 10.74
C HIS A 244 7.47 12.43 12.01
N HIS A 245 6.77 11.29 12.07
CA HIS A 245 5.77 11.01 13.11
C HIS A 245 4.80 12.17 13.36
N PRO A 246 4.11 12.65 12.31
CA PRO A 246 3.25 13.83 12.42
C PRO A 246 2.02 13.62 13.34
N GLY A 247 1.74 12.40 13.79
CA GLY A 247 0.72 12.09 14.79
C GLY A 247 1.22 12.03 16.24
N SER A 248 2.51 12.29 16.48
CA SER A 248 3.13 12.36 17.81
C SER A 248 3.16 13.78 18.38
#